data_AF-A0A524GML2-F1
#
_entry.id   AF-A0A524GML2-F1
#
_cell.length_a   1.000
_cell.length_b   1.000
_cell.length_c   1.000
_cell.angle_alpha   90.00
_cell.angle_beta   90.00
_cell.angle_gamma   90.00
#
_symmetry.space_group_name_H-M   'P 1'
#
loop_
_entity.id
_entity.type
_entity.pdbx_description
1 polymer ?
#
loop_
_entity_poly.entity_id
_entity_poly.type
_entity_poly.pdbx_seq_one_letter_code
_entity_poly.pdbx_strand_id
1 'polypeptide(L)' 'FHLAGHYVEDEDLRIDTHASAVDDQAWGLLADAYRQFGPVPTLLERDFNFPPIEELLDEVRHIKQLQLEHQTPHAHHG' A
#
# COMPACT_ATOMS: atom_id res chain seq x y z
N PHE A 1 -5.72 4.73 3.99
CA PHE A 1 -4.40 4.74 4.65
C PHE A 1 -3.38 5.42 3.75
N HIS A 2 -2.14 5.65 4.19
CA HIS A 2 -1.02 5.93 3.28
C HIS A 2 -0.10 4.71 3.22
N LEU A 3 0.67 4.61 2.16
CA LEU A 3 1.65 3.55 1.97
C LEU A 3 2.84 4.12 1.19
N ALA A 4 4.04 3.89 1.71
CA ALA A 4 5.29 4.35 1.13
C ALA A 4 6.37 3.28 1.33
N GLY A 5 7.39 3.29 0.48
CA GLY A 5 8.60 2.52 0.73
C GLY A 5 9.62 3.34 1.51
N HIS A 6 10.54 2.62 2.14
CA HIS A 6 11.60 3.17 2.97
C HIS A 6 12.99 2.77 2.46
N TYR A 7 14.01 3.46 2.92
CA TYR A 7 15.41 3.08 2.71
C TYR A 7 15.91 2.25 3.89
N VAL A 8 16.65 1.18 3.61
CA VAL A 8 17.31 0.34 4.61
C VAL A 8 18.75 0.82 4.72
N GLU A 9 19.10 1.48 5.83
CA GLU A 9 20.47 1.94 6.09
C GLU A 9 21.30 0.82 6.72
N ASP A 10 20.68 0.03 7.61
CA ASP A 10 21.29 -1.10 8.31
C ASP A 10 20.20 -2.14 8.66
N GLU A 11 20.58 -3.32 9.17
CA GLU A 11 19.66 -4.44 9.46
C GLU A 11 18.46 -4.03 10.34
N ASP A 12 18.72 -3.18 11.33
CA ASP A 12 17.72 -2.69 12.29
C ASP A 12 17.32 -1.22 12.07
N LEU A 13 17.81 -0.56 11.01
CA LEU A 13 17.58 0.87 10.75
C LEU A 13 16.91 1.13 9.39
N ARG A 14 15.70 1.67 9.46
CA ARG A 14 14.88 2.05 8.32
C ARG A 14 14.61 3.55 8.34
N ILE A 15 14.76 4.21 7.18
CA ILE A 15 14.51 5.64 6.98
C ILE A 15 13.33 5.79 6.03
N ASP A 16 12.31 6.51 6.46
CA ASP A 16 11.09 6.73 5.68
C ASP A 16 11.32 7.80 4.60
N THR A 17 11.91 7.39 3.47
CA THR A 17 12.33 8.31 2.40
C THR A 17 11.27 8.52 1.33
N HIS A 18 10.21 7.70 1.29
CA HIS A 18 9.19 7.67 0.23
C HIS A 18 9.78 7.50 -1.19
N ALA A 19 11.02 7.05 -1.30
CA ALA A 19 11.80 7.09 -2.55
C ALA A 19 12.08 5.70 -3.15
N SER A 20 11.49 4.64 -2.57
CA SER A 20 11.68 3.24 -2.97
C SER A 20 10.35 2.48 -3.04
N ALA A 21 10.29 1.42 -3.83
CA ALA A 21 9.11 0.53 -3.87
C ALA A 21 8.68 0.08 -2.46
N VAL A 22 7.38 -0.09 -2.27
CA VAL A 22 6.83 -0.58 -1.00
C VAL A 22 7.25 -2.04 -0.79
N ASP A 23 7.71 -2.36 0.40
CA ASP A 23 8.16 -3.71 0.73
C ASP A 23 7.03 -4.65 1.18
N ASP A 24 7.32 -5.95 1.20
CA ASP A 24 6.34 -6.99 1.54
C ASP A 24 5.76 -6.83 2.95
N GLN A 25 6.55 -6.30 3.90
CA GLN A 25 6.09 -6.07 5.26
C GLN A 25 5.01 -5.00 5.32
N ALA A 26 5.22 -3.87 4.63
CA ALA A 26 4.24 -2.80 4.55
C ALA A 26 2.96 -3.24 3.80
N TRP A 27 3.09 -4.04 2.74
CA TRP A 27 1.94 -4.66 2.07
C TRP A 27 1.13 -5.56 3.02
N GLY A 28 1.82 -6.39 3.81
CA GLY A 28 1.18 -7.23 4.83
C GLY A 28 0.42 -6.41 5.87
N LEU A 29 1.01 -5.30 6.34
CA LEU A 29 0.34 -4.39 7.29
C LEU A 29 -0.90 -3.73 6.68
N LEU A 30 -0.88 -3.37 5.39
CA LEU A 30 -2.06 -2.83 4.72
C LEU A 30 -3.19 -3.86 4.63
N ALA A 31 -2.87 -5.11 4.28
CA ALA A 31 -3.86 -6.20 4.24
C ALA A 31 -4.47 -6.45 5.62
N ASP A 32 -3.64 -6.47 6.67
CA ASP A 32 -4.11 -6.58 8.06
C ASP A 32 -5.01 -5.41 8.47
N ALA A 33 -4.65 -4.19 8.07
CA ALA A 33 -5.46 -3.00 8.31
C ALA A 33 -6.82 -3.08 7.59
N TYR A 34 -6.87 -3.53 6.33
CA TYR A 34 -8.13 -3.75 5.63
C TYR A 34 -8.97 -4.87 6.25
N ARG A 35 -8.36 -5.94 6.75
CA ARG A 35 -9.07 -6.98 7.49
C ARG A 35 -9.72 -6.44 8.77
N GLN A 36 -9.06 -5.51 9.46
CA GLN A 36 -9.54 -4.95 10.72
C GLN A 36 -10.56 -3.81 10.53
N PHE A 37 -10.32 -2.91 9.59
CA PHE A 37 -11.07 -1.66 9.43
C PHE A 37 -11.95 -1.62 8.19
N GLY A 38 -11.86 -2.64 7.33
CA GLY A 38 -12.43 -2.64 5.99
C GLY A 38 -11.61 -1.82 4.99
N PRO A 39 -11.91 -1.95 3.68
CA PRO A 39 -11.23 -1.20 2.64
C PRO A 39 -11.59 0.28 2.72
N VAL A 40 -10.58 1.14 2.72
CA VAL A 40 -10.69 2.60 2.68
C VAL A 40 -9.84 3.16 1.55
N PRO A 41 -10.10 4.40 1.07
CA PRO A 41 -9.18 5.08 0.16
C PRO A 41 -7.75 5.04 0.70
N THR A 42 -6.82 4.59 -0.13
CA THR A 42 -5.41 4.49 0.23
C THR A 42 -4.55 5.19 -0.80
N LEU A 43 -3.61 6.00 -0.29
CA LEU A 43 -2.66 6.78 -1.06
C LEU A 43 -1.33 6.02 -1.12
N LEU A 44 -0.81 5.81 -2.33
CA LEU A 44 0.59 5.49 -2.55
C LEU A 44 1.38 6.81 -2.55
N GLU A 45 2.38 6.92 -1.68
CA GLU A 45 3.22 8.12 -1.56
C GLU A 45 4.60 7.86 -2.18
N ARG A 46 4.99 8.76 -3.09
CA ARG A 46 6.25 8.70 -3.85
C ARG A 46 6.71 10.14 -4.09
N ASP A 47 7.78 10.54 -3.43
CA ASP A 47 8.19 11.96 -3.43
C ASP A 47 9.42 12.23 -4.29
N PHE A 48 10.29 11.22 -4.46
CA PHE A 48 11.53 11.28 -5.23
C PHE A 48 11.81 9.93 -5.91
N ASN A 49 12.84 9.88 -6.78
CA ASN A 49 13.28 8.67 -7.50
C ASN A 49 12.15 7.95 -8.25
N PHE A 50 11.32 8.72 -8.95
CA PHE A 50 10.18 8.19 -9.67
C PHE A 50 10.61 7.11 -10.68
N PRO A 51 10.12 5.87 -10.55
CA PRO A 51 10.30 4.86 -11.58
C PRO A 51 9.42 5.21 -12.79
N PRO A 52 9.50 4.44 -13.90
CA PRO A 52 8.50 4.49 -14.95
C PRO A 52 7.08 4.44 -14.38
N ILE A 53 6.17 5.21 -14.97
CA ILE A 53 4.79 5.34 -14.47
C ILE A 53 4.07 3.99 -14.34
N GLU A 54 4.38 3.01 -15.20
CA GLU A 54 3.77 1.68 -15.14
C GLU A 54 4.06 0.95 -13.83
N GLU A 55 5.25 1.13 -13.24
CA GLU A 55 5.59 0.52 -11.95
C GLU A 55 4.78 1.14 -10.81
N LEU A 56 4.56 2.47 -10.85
CA LEU A 56 3.68 3.14 -9.90
C LEU A 56 2.22 2.66 -10.06
N LEU A 57 1.78 2.47 -11.30
CA LEU A 57 0.45 1.94 -11.56
C LEU A 57 0.30 0.49 -11.10
N ASP A 58 1.35 -0.32 -11.15
CA ASP A 58 1.34 -1.69 -10.60
C ASP A 58 1.14 -1.67 -9.08
N GLU A 59 1.85 -0.81 -8.34
CA GLU A 59 1.64 -0.63 -6.88
C GLU A 59 0.21 -0.16 -6.56
N VAL A 60 -0.33 0.79 -7.35
CA VAL A 60 -1.73 1.26 -7.19
C VAL A 60 -2.74 0.15 -7.51
N ARG A 61 -2.49 -0.67 -8.54
CA ARG A 61 -3.33 -1.85 -8.85
C ARG A 61 -3.27 -2.87 -7.71
N HIS A 62 -2.12 -3.05 -7.06
CA HIS A 62 -2.00 -3.92 -5.90
C HIS A 62 -2.84 -3.43 -4.72
N ILE A 63 -2.81 -2.12 -4.41
CA ILE A 63 -3.73 -1.51 -3.43
C ILE A 63 -5.18 -1.82 -3.79
N LYS A 64 -5.56 -1.65 -5.07
CA LYS A 64 -6.92 -1.90 -5.53
C LYS A 64 -7.33 -3.36 -5.36
N GLN A 65 -6.42 -4.29 -5.62
CA GLN A 65 -6.65 -5.72 -5.44
C GLN A 65 -6.90 -6.06 -3.97
N LEU A 66 -6.05 -5.59 -3.05
CA LEU A 66 -6.24 -5.78 -1.61
C LEU A 66 -7.56 -5.21 -1.11
N GLN A 67 -7.99 -4.06 -1.64
CA GLN A 67 -9.29 -3.49 -1.32
C GLN A 67 -10.44 -4.41 -1.76
N LEU A 68 -10.40 -4.93 -2.99
CA LEU A 68 -11.44 -5.82 -3.52
C LEU A 68 -11.55 -7.12 -2.72
N GLU A 69 -10.43 -7.69 -2.29
CA GLU A 69 -10.38 -8.90 -1.47
C GLU A 69 -11.05 -8.72 -0.09
N HIS A 70 -11.05 -7.50 0.43
CA HIS A 70 -11.60 -7.17 1.75
C HIS A 70 -12.93 -6.41 1.68
N GLN A 71 -13.50 -6.22 0.49
CA GLN A 71 -14.87 -5.70 0.38
C GLN A 71 -15.85 -6.73 0.94
N THR A 72 -16.49 -6.40 2.05
CA THR A 72 -17.72 -7.10 2.45
C THR A 72 -18.77 -6.90 1.34
N PRO A 73 -19.47 -7.95 0.90
CA PRO A 73 -20.59 -7.79 -0.01
C PRO A 73 -21.56 -6.78 0.60
N HIS A 74 -21.86 -5.70 -0.12
CA HIS A 74 -22.92 -4.79 0.29
C HIS A 74 -24.19 -5.62 0.50
N ALA A 75 -24.69 -5.66 1.73
CA ALA A 75 -26.03 -6.15 1.98
C ALA A 75 -26.98 -5.25 1.18
N HIS A 76 -27.53 -5.77 0.08
CA HIS A 76 -28.62 -5.13 -0.65
C HIS A 76 -29.72 -4.81 0.37
N HIS A 77 -29.81 -3.55 0.79
CA HIS A 77 -30.97 -3.05 1.51
C HIS A 77 -32.08 -2.92 0.45
N GLY A 78 -33.00 -3.88 0.48
CA GLY A 78 -34.26 -3.82 -0.27
C GLY A 78 -35.23 -2.81 0.33
#